data_AF-A0A1M5MCJ9-F1
#
_entry.id   AF-A0A1M5MCJ9-F1
#
_cell.length_a   1.000
_cell.length_b   1.000
_cell.length_c   1.000
_cell.angle_alpha   90.00
_cell.angle_beta   90.00
_cell.angle_gamma   90.00
#
_symmetry.space_group_name_H-M   'P 1'
#
loop_
_entity.id
_entity.type
_entity.pdbx_description
1 polymer ?
#
loop_
_entity_poly.entity_id
_entity_poly.type
_entity_poly.pdbx_seq_one_letter_code
_entity_poly.pdbx_strand_id
1 'polypeptide(L)'
;MASSTPSVTALQKAQDITSRWADGELGAEEAQHALKSVFDHWRPAEATTDAGQVAESSLTAARIAFQDWQQRGENCEELVTQLRWILDPSKDGITDPALNVYAPQRPD
;
A
#
# COMPACT_ATOMS: atom_id res chain seq x y z
N MET A 1 12.18 -18.05 10.77
CA MET A 1 12.41 -17.13 9.63
C MET A 1 11.02 -16.79 9.09
N ALA A 2 10.47 -15.63 9.45
CA ALA A 2 9.19 -15.21 8.92
C ALA A 2 9.41 -14.91 7.44
N SER A 3 9.06 -15.87 6.58
CA SER A 3 8.99 -15.65 5.14
C SER A 3 7.93 -14.58 4.93
N SER A 4 8.35 -13.32 4.76
CA SER A 4 7.46 -12.21 4.46
C SER A 4 6.54 -12.63 3.32
N THR A 5 5.25 -12.69 3.61
CA THR A 5 4.24 -13.04 2.62
C THR A 5 4.32 -12.03 1.47
N PRO A 6 4.12 -12.46 0.22
CA PRO A 6 4.26 -11.58 -0.95
C PRO A 6 3.38 -10.32 -0.85
N SER A 7 2.23 -10.42 -0.18
CA SER A 7 1.34 -9.30 0.11
C SER A 7 1.95 -8.27 1.07
N VAL A 8 2.71 -8.68 2.10
CA VAL A 8 3.36 -7.74 3.02
C VAL A 8 4.42 -6.94 2.28
N THR A 9 5.27 -7.59 1.49
CA THR A 9 6.30 -6.91 0.70
C THR A 9 5.69 -5.96 -0.33
N ALA A 10 4.59 -6.35 -0.99
CA ALA A 10 3.88 -5.50 -1.93
C ALA A 10 3.23 -4.29 -1.23
N LEU A 11 2.66 -4.49 -0.03
CA LEU A 11 2.10 -3.41 0.78
C LEU A 11 3.16 -2.38 1.13
N GLN A 12 4.31 -2.83 1.64
CA GLN A 12 5.43 -1.95 2.01
C GLN A 12 5.92 -1.12 0.81
N LYS A 13 6.01 -1.73 -0.38
CA LYS A 13 6.37 -0.99 -1.61
C LYS A 13 5.31 0.03 -2.00
N ALA A 14 4.03 -0.34 -1.93
CA ALA A 14 2.95 0.58 -2.25
C ALA A 14 2.93 1.78 -1.26
N GLN A 15 3.13 1.53 0.03
CA GLN A 15 3.24 2.57 1.06
C GLN A 15 4.41 3.52 0.79
N ASP A 16 5.59 3.02 0.44
CA ASP A 16 6.76 3.84 0.10
C ASP A 16 6.46 4.74 -1.11
N ILE A 17 5.95 4.17 -2.21
CA ILE A 17 5.64 4.92 -3.43
C ILE A 17 4.57 6.00 -3.14
N THR A 18 3.49 5.64 -2.44
CA THR A 18 2.43 6.58 -2.09
C THR A 18 2.91 7.68 -1.16
N SER A 19 3.81 7.37 -0.21
CA SER A 19 4.37 8.38 0.71
C SER A 19 5.25 9.37 -0.04
N ARG A 20 6.15 8.89 -0.89
CA ARG A 20 7.02 9.74 -1.73
C ARG A 20 6.22 10.58 -2.73
N TRP A 21 5.12 10.03 -3.25
CA TRP A 21 4.18 10.79 -4.08
C TRP A 21 3.49 11.89 -3.26
N ALA A 22 3.00 11.58 -2.06
CA ALA A 22 2.34 12.54 -1.19
C ALA A 22 3.28 13.67 -0.72
N ASP A 23 4.57 13.37 -0.53
CA ASP A 23 5.59 14.35 -0.14
C ASP A 23 6.09 15.20 -1.33
N GLY A 24 5.72 14.82 -2.56
CA GLY A 24 6.15 15.48 -3.79
C GLY A 24 7.56 15.08 -4.25
N GLU A 25 8.18 14.09 -3.59
CA GLU A 25 9.47 13.51 -3.99
C GLU A 25 9.37 12.67 -5.27
N LEU A 26 8.16 12.17 -5.59
CA LEU A 26 7.87 11.38 -6.78
C LEU A 26 6.75 12.04 -7.58
N GLY A 27 6.99 12.26 -8.88
CA GLY A 27 5.98 12.82 -9.78
C GLY A 27 4.77 11.89 -9.93
N ALA A 28 3.59 12.46 -10.20
CA ALA A 28 2.35 11.68 -10.26
C ALA A 28 2.39 10.55 -11.30
N GLU A 29 2.94 10.80 -12.49
CA GLU A 29 3.08 9.77 -13.54
C GLU A 29 4.02 8.63 -13.12
N GLU A 30 5.15 8.97 -12.48
CA GLU A 30 6.11 7.98 -11.99
C GLU A 30 5.52 7.15 -10.83
N ALA A 31 4.82 7.80 -9.90
CA ALA A 31 4.14 7.15 -8.80
C ALA A 31 3.06 6.18 -9.28
N GLN A 32 2.24 6.61 -10.24
CA GLN A 32 1.20 5.77 -10.84
C GLN A 32 1.81 4.58 -11.58
N HIS A 33 2.89 4.78 -12.34
CA HIS A 33 3.55 3.69 -13.04
C HIS A 33 4.17 2.69 -12.07
N ALA A 34 4.80 3.17 -10.99
CA ALA A 34 5.36 2.33 -9.94
C ALA A 34 4.27 1.55 -9.18
N LEU A 35 3.17 2.20 -8.78
CA LEU A 35 2.02 1.56 -8.14
C LEU A 35 1.38 0.51 -9.05
N LYS A 36 1.16 0.84 -10.32
CA LYS A 36 0.64 -0.11 -11.32
C LYS A 36 1.55 -1.32 -11.41
N SER A 37 2.87 -1.12 -11.44
CA SER A 37 3.84 -2.22 -11.45
C SER A 37 3.71 -3.09 -10.20
N VAL A 38 3.57 -2.51 -9.01
CA VAL A 38 3.34 -3.28 -7.76
C VAL A 38 2.07 -4.12 -7.88
N PHE A 39 0.95 -3.55 -8.33
CA PHE A 39 -0.32 -4.27 -8.45
C PHE A 39 -0.33 -5.34 -9.56
N ASP A 40 0.44 -5.16 -10.63
CA ASP A 40 0.55 -6.11 -11.74
C ASP A 40 1.38 -7.35 -11.34
N HIS A 41 2.48 -7.13 -10.61
CA HIS A 41 3.35 -8.19 -10.13
C HIS A 41 2.83 -8.88 -8.86
N TRP A 42 2.01 -8.19 -8.07
CA TRP A 42 1.42 -8.76 -6.87
C TRP A 42 0.34 -9.78 -7.24
N ARG A 43 0.49 -10.99 -6.69
CA ARG A 43 -0.53 -12.02 -6.73
C ARG A 43 -0.98 -12.32 -5.30
N PRO A 44 -2.30 -12.35 -5.03
CA PRO A 44 -2.81 -12.81 -3.75
C PRO A 44 -2.32 -14.25 -3.54
N ALA A 45 -1.86 -14.52 -2.34
CA ALA A 45 -1.38 -15.83 -1.92
C ALA A 45 -2.14 -16.19 -0.64
N GLU A 46 -2.40 -17.48 -0.39
CA GLU A 46 -3.08 -17.90 0.83
C GLU A 46 -2.38 -17.29 2.05
N ALA A 47 -3.07 -16.32 2.65
CA ALA A 47 -2.56 -15.61 3.80
C ALA A 47 -2.62 -16.55 5.01
N THR A 48 -1.47 -17.10 5.39
CA THR A 48 -1.35 -17.95 6.57
C THR A 48 -1.17 -17.16 7.87
N THR A 49 -1.11 -15.83 7.76
CA THR A 49 -0.86 -14.89 8.86
C THR A 49 -1.84 -13.74 8.80
N ASP A 50 -2.25 -13.23 9.96
CA ASP A 50 -3.12 -12.05 10.09
C ASP A 50 -2.55 -10.85 9.34
N ALA A 51 -1.24 -10.61 9.48
CA ALA A 51 -0.53 -9.58 8.74
C ALA A 51 -0.63 -9.76 7.21
N GLY A 52 -0.48 -11.00 6.71
CA GLY A 52 -0.66 -11.30 5.30
C GLY A 52 -2.07 -11.00 4.80
N GLN A 53 -3.09 -11.31 5.60
CA GLN A 53 -4.50 -11.11 5.26
C GLN A 53 -4.87 -9.63 5.23
N VAL A 54 -4.33 -8.85 6.16
CA VAL A 54 -4.49 -7.40 6.23
C VAL A 54 -3.79 -6.74 5.04
N ALA A 55 -2.54 -7.12 4.76
CA ALA A 55 -1.81 -6.61 3.61
C ALA A 55 -2.53 -6.89 2.29
N GLU A 56 -3.06 -8.10 2.13
CA GLU A 56 -3.84 -8.49 0.96
C GLU A 56 -5.14 -7.67 0.85
N SER A 57 -5.84 -7.43 1.97
CA SER A 57 -7.05 -6.63 2.00
C SER A 57 -6.78 -5.17 1.61
N SER A 58 -5.74 -4.55 2.18
CA SER A 58 -5.31 -3.20 1.86
C SER A 58 -4.87 -3.07 0.40
N LEU A 59 -4.05 -4.01 -0.11
CA LEU A 59 -3.63 -4.01 -1.51
C LEU A 59 -4.80 -4.19 -2.48
N THR A 60 -5.78 -5.03 -2.13
CA THR A 60 -6.99 -5.22 -2.94
C THR A 60 -7.79 -3.91 -3.02
N ALA A 61 -8.04 -3.27 -1.88
CA ALA A 61 -8.76 -2.00 -1.83
C ALA A 61 -8.01 -0.88 -2.58
N ALA A 62 -6.68 -0.80 -2.42
CA ALA A 62 -5.85 0.19 -3.09
C ALA A 62 -5.83 0.00 -4.61
N ARG A 63 -5.76 -1.27 -5.07
CA ARG A 63 -5.88 -1.60 -6.49
C ARG A 63 -7.23 -1.19 -7.07
N ILE A 64 -8.32 -1.43 -6.34
CA ILE A 64 -9.67 -1.04 -6.79
C ILE A 64 -9.77 0.49 -6.91
N ALA A 65 -9.35 1.23 -5.88
CA ALA A 65 -9.35 2.70 -5.91
C ALA A 65 -8.49 3.25 -7.06
N PHE A 66 -7.31 2.65 -7.27
CA PHE A 66 -6.43 3.03 -8.38
C PHE A 66 -7.04 2.75 -9.76
N GLN A 67 -7.70 1.60 -9.93
CA GLN A 67 -8.38 1.24 -11.19
C GLN A 67 -9.59 2.14 -11.46
N ASP A 68 -10.38 2.44 -10.43
CA ASP A 68 -11.51 3.37 -10.52
C ASP A 68 -11.02 4.77 -10.92
N TRP A 69 -9.97 5.27 -10.28
CA TRP A 69 -9.33 6.54 -10.65
C TRP A 69 -8.83 6.53 -12.11
N GLN A 70 -8.20 5.43 -12.56
CA GLN A 70 -7.74 5.30 -13.96
C GLN A 70 -8.89 5.36 -14.98
N GLN A 71 -10.08 4.88 -14.61
CA GLN A 71 -11.25 4.95 -15.48
C GLN A 71 -11.87 6.35 -15.54
N ARG A 72 -11.82 7.08 -14.43
CA ARG A 72 -12.44 8.42 -14.33
C ARG A 72 -11.50 9.55 -14.74
N GLY A 73 -10.19 9.37 -14.62
CA GLY A 73 -9.18 10.40 -14.91
C GLY A 73 -9.23 11.59 -13.94
N GLU A 74 -9.52 11.32 -12.66
CA GLU A 74 -9.76 12.35 -11.62
C GLU A 74 -8.47 12.93 -11.02
N ASN A 75 -8.59 13.78 -9.98
CA ASN A 75 -7.46 14.45 -9.35
C ASN A 75 -6.49 13.45 -8.68
N CYS A 76 -5.22 13.54 -9.06
CA CYS A 76 -4.09 12.81 -8.49
C CYS A 76 -3.94 12.98 -6.96
N GLU A 77 -4.22 14.17 -6.44
CA GLU A 77 -4.15 14.51 -5.01
C GLU A 77 -5.20 13.76 -4.19
N GLU A 78 -6.40 13.56 -4.75
CA GLU A 78 -7.43 12.78 -4.09
C GLU A 78 -7.03 11.29 -4.05
N LEU A 79 -6.53 10.77 -5.17
CA LEU A 79 -6.06 9.39 -5.24
C LEU A 79 -4.93 9.13 -4.24
N VAL A 80 -3.90 9.98 -4.19
CA VAL A 80 -2.77 9.76 -3.26
C VAL A 80 -3.23 9.80 -1.80
N THR A 81 -4.19 10.67 -1.47
CA THR A 81 -4.78 10.76 -0.13
C THR A 81 -5.56 9.48 0.21
N GLN A 82 -6.39 8.99 -0.72
CA GLN A 82 -7.12 7.73 -0.54
C GLN A 82 -6.17 6.54 -0.40
N LEU A 83 -5.17 6.42 -1.28
CA LEU A 83 -4.19 5.34 -1.23
C LEU A 83 -3.42 5.35 0.09
N ARG A 84 -3.00 6.53 0.57
CA ARG A 84 -2.29 6.66 1.85
C ARG A 84 -3.13 6.15 3.01
N TRP A 85 -4.43 6.45 2.99
CA TRP A 85 -5.35 5.94 4.00
C TRP A 85 -5.58 4.42 3.88
N ILE A 86 -5.82 3.90 2.67
CA ILE A 86 -6.11 2.48 2.44
C ILE A 86 -4.91 1.58 2.79
N LEU A 87 -3.71 2.05 2.42
CA LEU A 87 -2.46 1.32 2.62
C LEU A 87 -1.95 1.42 4.06
N ASP A 88 -2.48 2.33 4.88
CA ASP A 88 -2.14 2.41 6.30
C ASP A 88 -2.95 1.37 7.10
N PRO A 89 -2.32 0.30 7.61
CA PRO A 89 -3.02 -0.73 8.39
C PRO A 89 -3.39 -0.26 9.80
N SER A 90 -2.84 0.87 10.26
CA SER A 90 -3.16 1.43 11.57
C SER A 90 -4.59 1.98 11.64
N LYS A 91 -5.24 2.24 10.50
CA LYS A 91 -6.69 2.52 10.45
C LYS A 91 -7.54 1.39 11.05
N ASP A 92 -7.08 0.14 10.96
CA ASP A 92 -7.78 -1.04 11.48
C ASP A 92 -7.31 -1.41 12.91
N GLY A 93 -6.55 -0.51 13.57
CA GLY A 93 -5.97 -0.75 14.89
C GLY A 93 -4.74 -1.66 14.87
N ILE A 94 -4.20 -1.96 13.69
CA ILE A 94 -3.07 -2.85 13.52
C ILE A 94 -1.78 -2.05 13.63
N THR A 95 -1.00 -2.39 14.66
CA THR A 95 0.29 -1.75 14.98
C THR A 95 1.47 -2.67 14.66
N ASP A 96 1.23 -3.71 13.85
CA ASP A 96 2.25 -4.66 13.46
C ASP A 96 3.37 -3.95 12.67
N PRO A 97 4.62 -3.97 13.15
CA PRO A 97 5.72 -3.24 12.52
C PRO A 97 6.14 -3.84 11.18
N ALA A 98 5.75 -5.09 10.86
CA ALA A 98 5.97 -5.64 9.53
C ALA A 98 5.01 -5.04 8.50
N LEU A 99 3.86 -4.53 8.91
CA LEU A 99 2.85 -3.91 8.05
C LEU A 99 2.93 -2.39 7.97
N ASN A 100 3.54 -1.75 8.96
CA ASN A 100 3.66 -0.30 9.00
C ASN A 100 5.12 0.15 8.99
N VAL A 101 5.64 0.45 7.78
CA VAL A 101 7.01 0.95 7.57
C VAL A 101 7.26 2.28 8.29
N TYR A 102 6.19 3.03 8.60
CA TYR A 102 6.23 4.34 9.24
C TYR A 102 5.67 4.35 10.67
N ALA A 103 5.34 3.18 11.25
CA ALA A 103 4.95 3.14 12.65
C ALA A 103 6.13 3.64 13.49
N PRO A 104 5.92 4.59 14.42
CA PRO A 104 6.97 4.97 15.36
C PRO A 104 7.39 3.71 16.10
N GLN A 105 8.64 3.28 15.91
CA GLN A 105 9.22 2.18 16.67
C GLN A 105 9.19 2.62 18.13
N ARG A 106 8.26 2.05 18.90
CA ARG A 106 8.16 2.33 20.33
C ARG A 106 9.47 1.82 20.95
N PRO A 107 10.33 2.69 21.52
CA PRO A 107 11.49 2.20 22.23
C PRO A 107 11.00 1.43 23.46
N ASP A 108 11.59 0.25 23.67
CA ASP A 108 11.39 -0.58 24.87
C ASP A 108 11.79 0.17 26.14
#